data_AF-A0A4P5TU91-F1
#
_entry.id   AF-A0A4P5TU91-F1
#
_cell.length_a   1.000
_cell.length_b   1.000
_cell.length_c   1.000
_cell.angle_alpha   90.00
_cell.angle_beta   90.00
_cell.angle_gamma   90.00
#
_symmetry.space_group_name_H-M   'P 1'
#
loop_
_entity.id
_entity.type
_entity.pdbx_description
1 polymer ?
#
loop_
_entity_poly.entity_id
_entity_poly.type
_entity_poly.pdbx_seq_one_letter_code
_entity_poly.pdbx_strand_id
1 'polypeptide(L)'
;MILTSSMIFNSCKKGDLEKKFDLALTGIVLNCPAQPGSVPDTVFVSQVITTGIEAKLNENGATLQNIKKIDLKSIDLTITSPSGQTFDSIMYLVSFINAASLGETKVAFKAPIPQTHLTTISQDSQFADLTE
;
A
#
# COMPACT_ATOMS: atom_id res chain seq x y z
N MET A 1 5.49 34.17 59.59
CA MET A 1 5.12 32.82 59.08
C MET A 1 4.66 33.01 57.63
N ILE A 2 5.57 32.81 56.68
CA ILE A 2 5.31 33.04 55.24
C ILE A 2 4.97 31.68 54.64
N LEU A 3 3.72 31.54 54.18
CA LEU A 3 3.20 30.33 53.56
C LEU A 3 3.52 30.39 52.05
N THR A 4 4.69 29.92 51.66
CA THR A 4 5.05 29.76 50.23
C THR A 4 4.27 28.57 49.66
N SER A 5 3.15 28.87 49.00
CA SER A 5 2.37 27.93 48.21
C SER A 5 3.13 27.59 46.93
N SER A 6 3.73 26.39 46.89
CA SER A 6 4.41 25.86 45.72
C SER A 6 3.36 25.39 44.70
N MET A 7 3.14 26.17 43.64
CA MET A 7 2.41 25.72 42.45
C MET A 7 3.23 24.64 41.74
N ILE A 8 2.77 23.40 41.83
CA ILE A 8 3.31 22.28 41.06
C ILE A 8 2.71 22.38 39.65
N PHE A 9 3.44 22.98 38.72
CA PHE A 9 3.10 22.92 37.30
C PHE A 9 3.33 21.49 36.81
N ASN A 10 2.27 20.67 36.82
CA ASN A 10 2.22 19.46 36.00
C ASN A 10 2.25 19.88 34.53
N SER A 11 3.46 19.94 33.96
CA SER A 11 3.67 20.01 32.53
C SER A 11 3.19 18.68 31.94
N CYS A 12 1.90 18.59 31.63
CA CYS A 12 1.41 17.66 30.63
C CYS A 12 2.11 18.03 29.32
N LYS A 13 3.21 17.35 28.99
CA LYS A 13 3.73 17.35 27.62
C LYS A 13 2.59 16.82 26.77
N LYS A 14 2.03 17.68 25.90
CA LYS A 14 1.21 17.25 24.77
C LYS A 14 2.11 16.34 23.94
N GLY A 15 2.06 15.04 24.21
CA GLY A 15 2.63 14.05 23.32
C GLY A 15 1.79 14.09 22.05
N ASP A 16 2.45 14.21 20.90
CA ASP A 16 1.77 14.03 19.62
C ASP A 16 1.06 12.67 19.66
N LEU A 17 -0.27 12.70 19.49
CA LEU A 17 -1.08 11.50 19.47
C LEU A 17 -0.88 10.84 18.12
N GLU A 18 0.07 9.90 18.05
CA GLU A 18 0.25 9.05 16.87
C GLU A 18 -0.92 8.08 16.77
N LYS A 19 -1.73 8.22 15.72
CA LYS A 19 -2.80 7.28 15.39
C LYS A 19 -2.34 6.36 14.27
N LYS A 20 -2.42 5.05 14.51
CA LYS A 20 -2.17 4.00 13.51
C LYS A 20 -3.50 3.40 13.08
N PHE A 21 -3.68 3.21 11.78
CA PHE A 21 -4.82 2.51 11.24
C PHE A 21 -4.39 1.64 10.06
N ASP A 22 -5.09 0.53 9.88
CA ASP A 22 -4.89 -0.37 8.76
C ASP A 22 -5.93 -0.08 7.69
N LEU A 23 -5.48 -0.09 6.44
CA LEU A 23 -6.34 0.06 5.26
C LEU A 23 -6.22 -1.19 4.40
N ALA A 24 -7.32 -1.94 4.30
CA ALA A 24 -7.41 -3.10 3.43
C ALA A 24 -8.16 -2.72 2.15
N LEU A 25 -7.52 -2.96 1.01
CA LEU A 25 -8.14 -2.74 -0.30
C LEU A 25 -8.66 -4.08 -0.82
N THR A 26 -9.91 -4.39 -0.52
CA THR A 26 -10.56 -5.64 -0.95
C THR A 26 -11.38 -5.42 -2.21
N GLY A 27 -11.41 -6.40 -3.12
CA GLY A 27 -12.34 -6.39 -4.26
C GLY A 27 -11.88 -5.59 -5.48
N ILE A 28 -10.58 -5.30 -5.59
CA ILE A 28 -10.01 -4.71 -6.81
C ILE A 28 -10.02 -5.76 -7.92
N VAL A 29 -10.64 -5.42 -9.05
CA VAL A 29 -10.66 -6.26 -10.25
C VAL A 29 -9.80 -5.62 -11.33
N LEU A 30 -8.73 -6.30 -11.71
CA LEU A 30 -7.86 -5.89 -12.82
C LEU A 30 -8.29 -6.63 -14.08
N ASN A 31 -8.61 -5.87 -15.13
CA ASN A 31 -8.92 -6.44 -16.43
C ASN A 31 -7.65 -6.48 -17.29
N CYS A 32 -7.15 -7.68 -17.56
CA CYS A 32 -6.03 -7.90 -18.46
C CYS A 32 -6.55 -8.14 -19.89
N PRO A 33 -6.29 -7.26 -20.86
CA PRO A 33 -6.67 -7.50 -22.25
C PRO A 33 -5.87 -8.69 -22.81
N ALA A 34 -6.52 -9.47 -23.69
CA ALA A 34 -5.83 -10.50 -24.45
C ALA A 34 -4.81 -9.84 -25.40
N GLN A 35 -3.52 -10.11 -25.18
CA GLN A 35 -2.45 -9.61 -26.04
C GLN A 35 -2.15 -10.62 -27.15
N PRO A 36 -2.12 -10.19 -28.43
CA PRO A 36 -1.67 -11.05 -29.53
C PRO A 36 -0.15 -11.16 -29.54
N GLY A 37 0.38 -12.33 -29.14
CA GLY A 37 1.72 -12.77 -29.51
C GLY A 37 2.90 -12.26 -28.66
N SER A 38 3.97 -13.04 -28.74
CA SER A 38 5.19 -13.07 -27.93
C SER A 38 6.14 -11.90 -28.20
N VAL A 39 5.85 -10.73 -27.63
CA VAL A 39 6.87 -9.68 -27.48
C VAL A 39 7.46 -9.79 -26.06
N PRO A 40 8.77 -10.07 -25.92
CA PRO A 40 9.43 -10.02 -24.62
C PRO A 40 9.27 -8.61 -24.03
N ASP A 41 9.02 -8.54 -22.72
CA ASP A 41 8.83 -7.32 -21.93
C ASP A 41 7.50 -6.55 -22.14
N THR A 42 6.45 -7.21 -22.62
CA THR A 42 5.10 -6.59 -22.70
C THR A 42 4.51 -6.40 -21.30
N VAL A 43 4.10 -5.16 -20.98
CA VAL A 43 3.26 -4.87 -19.80
C VAL A 43 1.82 -5.28 -20.12
N PHE A 44 1.36 -6.37 -19.52
CA PHE A 44 0.01 -6.90 -19.73
C PHE A 44 -1.08 -5.97 -19.19
N VAL A 45 -0.85 -5.34 -18.05
CA VAL A 45 -1.80 -4.45 -17.39
C VAL A 45 -1.05 -3.41 -16.55
N SER A 46 -1.51 -2.16 -16.62
CA SER A 46 -1.14 -1.10 -15.69
C SER A 46 -2.40 -0.33 -15.36
N GLN A 47 -2.80 -0.34 -14.08
CA GLN A 47 -4.02 0.31 -13.61
C GLN A 47 -3.75 1.05 -12.31
N VAL A 48 -4.28 2.28 -12.22
CA VAL A 48 -4.25 3.09 -11.01
C VAL A 48 -5.52 2.79 -10.21
N ILE A 49 -5.33 2.45 -8.93
CA ILE A 49 -6.43 2.14 -8.02
C ILE A 49 -6.41 3.15 -6.87
N THR A 50 -7.57 3.74 -6.59
CA THR A 50 -7.75 4.63 -5.45
C THR A 50 -7.94 3.81 -4.18
N THR A 51 -7.18 4.15 -3.13
CA THR A 51 -7.16 3.38 -1.88
C THR A 51 -8.28 3.74 -0.90
N GLY A 52 -8.97 4.88 -1.11
CA GLY A 52 -9.95 5.40 -0.16
C GLY A 52 -9.34 5.89 1.17
N ILE A 53 -8.01 6.05 1.23
CA ILE A 53 -7.28 6.46 2.44
C ILE A 53 -7.76 7.79 3.02
N GLU A 54 -8.19 8.73 2.17
CA GLU A 54 -8.71 10.03 2.59
C GLU A 54 -9.99 9.89 3.42
N ALA A 55 -10.92 9.03 3.01
CA ALA A 55 -12.13 8.76 3.79
C ALA A 55 -11.77 8.18 5.16
N LYS A 56 -10.78 7.26 5.20
CA LYS A 56 -10.35 6.63 6.45
C LYS A 56 -9.68 7.62 7.42
N LEU A 57 -8.90 8.55 6.88
CA LEU A 57 -8.29 9.63 7.66
C LEU A 57 -9.34 10.59 8.22
N ASN A 58 -10.32 10.97 7.41
CA ASN A 58 -11.38 11.89 7.80
C ASN A 58 -12.25 11.32 8.94
N GLU A 59 -12.57 10.01 8.92
CA GLU A 59 -13.23 9.30 10.03
C GLU A 59 -12.47 9.41 11.36
N ASN A 60 -11.15 9.62 11.29
CA ASN A 60 -10.25 9.67 12.43
C ASN A 60 -9.79 11.10 12.78
N GLY A 61 -10.38 12.12 12.15
CA GLY A 61 -10.05 13.53 12.35
C GLY A 61 -8.66 13.90 11.82
N ALA A 62 -8.18 13.20 10.79
CA ALA A 62 -6.91 13.42 10.13
C ALA A 62 -7.11 13.70 8.63
N THR A 63 -6.09 14.24 7.99
CA THR A 63 -6.03 14.52 6.55
C THR A 63 -4.76 13.90 5.96
N LEU A 64 -4.63 13.90 4.63
CA LEU A 64 -3.42 13.41 3.95
C LEU A 64 -2.14 14.10 4.45
N GLN A 65 -2.21 15.37 4.85
CA GLN A 65 -1.07 16.13 5.40
C GLN A 65 -0.63 15.66 6.80
N ASN A 66 -1.44 14.83 7.46
CA ASN A 66 -1.13 14.27 8.77
C ASN A 66 -0.44 12.90 8.67
N ILE A 67 -0.29 12.35 7.47
CA ILE A 67 0.42 11.09 7.25
C ILE A 67 1.91 11.32 7.53
N LYS A 68 2.48 10.49 8.39
CA LYS A 68 3.93 10.46 8.65
C LYS A 68 4.62 9.26 8.03
N LYS A 69 3.89 8.16 7.91
CA LYS A 69 4.42 6.87 7.48
C LYS A 69 3.33 6.03 6.83
N ILE A 70 3.63 5.40 5.69
CA ILE A 70 2.78 4.35 5.09
C ILE A 70 3.63 3.08 4.94
N ASP A 71 3.13 2.01 5.53
CA ASP A 71 3.74 0.68 5.48
C ASP A 71 2.90 -0.25 4.62
N LEU A 72 3.50 -0.79 3.56
CA LEU A 72 2.87 -1.84 2.78
C LEU A 72 3.01 -3.17 3.53
N LYS A 73 1.90 -3.69 4.06
CA LYS A 73 1.90 -4.98 4.77
C LYS A 73 1.94 -6.18 3.83
N SER A 74 1.05 -6.19 2.83
CA SER A 74 0.98 -7.27 1.85
C SER A 74 0.28 -6.80 0.58
N ILE A 75 0.59 -7.46 -0.54
CA ILE A 75 -0.22 -7.44 -1.76
C ILE A 75 -0.41 -8.88 -2.19
N ASP A 76 -1.67 -9.30 -2.24
CA ASP A 76 -2.07 -10.61 -2.70
C ASP A 76 -2.94 -10.45 -3.95
N LEU A 77 -2.54 -11.09 -5.04
CA LEU A 77 -3.23 -11.07 -6.32
C LEU A 77 -3.76 -12.45 -6.62
N THR A 78 -5.03 -12.54 -7.05
CA THR A 78 -5.67 -13.80 -7.43
C THR A 78 -6.34 -13.67 -8.78
N ILE A 79 -6.13 -14.65 -9.65
CA ILE A 79 -6.81 -14.75 -10.94
C ILE A 79 -8.20 -15.33 -10.70
N THR A 80 -9.23 -14.51 -10.93
CA THR A 80 -10.63 -14.90 -10.72
C THR A 80 -11.36 -15.27 -12.02
N SER A 81 -10.84 -14.83 -13.18
CA SER A 81 -11.45 -15.09 -14.49
C SER A 81 -10.44 -14.90 -15.64
N PRO A 82 -10.56 -15.68 -16.75
CA PRO A 82 -11.39 -16.87 -16.87
C PRO A 82 -10.86 -18.03 -16.00
N SER A 83 -11.74 -18.97 -15.65
CA SER A 83 -11.37 -20.14 -14.84
C SER A 83 -10.26 -20.97 -15.49
N GLY A 84 -9.28 -21.42 -14.70
CA GLY A 84 -8.16 -22.24 -15.18
C GLY A 84 -6.95 -21.46 -15.66
N GLN A 85 -6.97 -20.13 -15.60
CA GLN A 85 -5.79 -19.29 -15.86
C GLN A 85 -4.86 -19.24 -14.66
N THR A 86 -3.56 -19.13 -14.93
CA THR A 86 -2.47 -19.14 -13.95
C THR A 86 -1.52 -17.97 -14.20
N PHE A 87 -0.66 -17.68 -13.23
CA PHE A 87 0.39 -16.67 -13.34
C PHE A 87 1.59 -17.09 -14.22
N ASP A 88 1.55 -18.28 -14.84
CA ASP A 88 2.68 -18.84 -15.60
C ASP A 88 3.07 -17.96 -16.81
N SER A 89 2.12 -17.25 -17.41
CA SER A 89 2.43 -16.33 -18.52
C SER A 89 3.11 -15.03 -18.09
N ILE A 90 3.19 -14.75 -16.79
CA ILE A 90 3.75 -13.51 -16.24
C ILE A 90 5.16 -13.78 -15.75
N MET A 91 6.12 -12.95 -16.16
CA MET A 91 7.52 -13.09 -15.73
C MET A 91 7.80 -12.36 -14.40
N TYR A 92 7.16 -11.20 -14.21
CA TYR A 92 7.35 -10.35 -13.05
C TYR A 92 6.10 -9.52 -12.76
N LEU A 93 5.96 -9.06 -11.51
CA LEU A 93 4.95 -8.12 -11.06
C LEU A 93 5.59 -6.96 -10.32
N VAL A 94 5.18 -5.74 -10.63
CA VAL A 94 5.66 -4.51 -9.98
C VAL A 94 4.48 -3.71 -9.50
N SER A 95 4.54 -3.22 -8.27
CA SER A 95 3.52 -2.37 -7.69
C SER A 95 4.13 -1.07 -7.20
N PHE A 96 3.44 0.01 -7.53
CA PHE A 96 3.83 1.37 -7.18
C PHE A 96 2.72 2.01 -6.35
N ILE A 97 3.11 2.91 -5.46
CA ILE A 97 2.19 3.81 -4.78
C ILE A 97 2.52 5.23 -5.20
N ASN A 98 1.49 6.04 -5.40
CA ASN A 98 1.64 7.47 -5.64
C ASN A 98 1.07 8.21 -4.43
N ALA A 99 1.89 9.06 -3.82
CA ALA A 99 1.47 9.98 -2.77
C ALA A 99 1.89 11.40 -3.15
N ALA A 100 1.04 12.38 -2.84
CA ALA A 100 1.09 13.74 -3.37
C ALA A 100 2.49 14.41 -3.28
N SER A 101 3.21 14.16 -2.20
CA SER A 101 4.53 14.74 -1.86
C SER A 101 5.72 13.82 -2.16
N LEU A 102 5.49 12.50 -2.27
CA LEU A 102 6.54 11.48 -2.39
C LEU A 102 6.72 10.97 -3.83
N GLY A 103 5.82 11.36 -4.74
CA GLY A 103 5.83 10.88 -6.12
C GLY A 103 5.47 9.40 -6.24
N GLU A 104 5.72 8.81 -7.41
CA GLU A 104 5.52 7.39 -7.63
C GLU A 104 6.70 6.59 -7.08
N THR A 105 6.44 5.76 -6.07
CA THR A 105 7.44 4.93 -5.42
C THR A 105 7.10 3.47 -5.62
N LYS A 106 8.07 2.66 -6.06
CA LYS A 106 7.93 1.20 -6.12
C LYS A 106 7.85 0.67 -4.68
N VAL A 107 6.84 -0.14 -4.37
CA VAL A 107 6.58 -0.65 -2.99
C VAL A 107 6.54 -2.16 -2.89
N ALA A 108 6.39 -2.84 -4.02
CA ALA A 108 6.39 -4.29 -4.06
C ALA A 108 6.87 -4.78 -5.42
N PHE A 109 7.59 -5.91 -5.38
CA PHE A 109 8.14 -6.53 -6.57
C PHE A 109 8.18 -8.05 -6.40
N LYS A 110 7.86 -8.77 -7.48
CA LYS A 110 8.04 -10.22 -7.54
C LYS A 110 8.64 -10.60 -8.88
N ALA A 111 9.86 -11.13 -8.84
CA ALA A 111 10.50 -11.81 -9.96
C ALA A 111 11.55 -12.83 -9.45
N PRO A 112 11.64 -14.02 -10.05
CA PRO A 112 10.73 -14.55 -11.06
C PRO A 112 9.38 -14.96 -10.45
N ILE A 113 8.32 -14.94 -11.27
CA ILE A 113 7.06 -15.57 -10.93
C ILE A 113 7.19 -17.10 -11.11
N PRO A 114 6.90 -17.92 -10.07
CA PRO A 114 7.03 -19.37 -10.18
C PRO A 114 6.06 -19.98 -11.19
N GLN A 115 6.61 -20.77 -12.12
CA GLN A 115 5.88 -21.49 -13.18
C GLN A 115 5.29 -22.79 -12.62
N THR A 116 4.41 -22.66 -11.63
CA THR A 116 3.88 -23.79 -10.84
C THR A 116 2.36 -23.83 -10.86
N HIS A 117 1.73 -23.24 -11.88
CA HIS A 117 0.28 -23.16 -12.04
C HIS A 117 -0.42 -22.42 -10.89
N LEU A 118 0.26 -21.44 -10.30
CA LEU A 118 -0.30 -20.63 -9.22
C LEU A 118 -1.42 -19.75 -9.76
N THR A 119 -2.55 -19.75 -9.06
CA THR A 119 -3.68 -18.83 -9.28
C THR A 119 -3.67 -17.65 -8.32
N THR A 120 -2.82 -17.71 -7.28
CA THR A 120 -2.61 -16.67 -6.29
C THR A 120 -1.12 -16.39 -6.14
N ILE A 121 -0.74 -15.12 -6.06
CA ILE A 121 0.63 -14.69 -5.84
C ILE A 121 0.67 -13.55 -4.84
N SER A 122 1.60 -13.66 -3.89
CA SER A 122 1.95 -12.56 -2.97
C SER A 122 3.20 -11.87 -3.50
N GLN A 123 3.16 -10.54 -3.55
CA GLN A 123 4.35 -9.75 -3.83
C GLN A 123 5.12 -9.49 -2.54
N ASP A 124 6.45 -9.51 -2.65
CA ASP A 124 7.29 -9.17 -1.53
C ASP A 124 7.29 -7.64 -1.41
N SER A 125 7.01 -7.12 -0.20
CA SER A 125 7.31 -5.72 0.09
C SER A 125 8.83 -5.59 0.05
N GLN A 126 9.27 -4.95 -1.01
CA GLN A 126 10.64 -4.51 -1.19
C GLN A 126 10.49 -3.00 -1.32
N PHE A 127 11.41 -2.22 -0.78
CA PHE A 127 11.40 -0.75 -0.73
C PHE A 127 10.72 -0.17 0.52
N ALA A 128 11.41 0.83 1.07
CA ALA A 128 11.25 1.38 2.40
C ALA A 128 9.87 1.98 2.62
N ASP A 129 9.44 1.92 3.88
CA ASP A 129 8.33 2.69 4.41
C ASP A 129 8.31 4.10 3.80
N LEU A 130 7.16 4.53 3.29
CA LEU A 130 7.01 5.89 2.81
C LEU A 130 6.96 6.82 4.00
N THR A 131 8.03 7.57 4.25
CA THR A 131 8.11 8.55 5.35
C THR A 131 8.20 9.98 4.79
N GLU A 132 7.40 10.89 5.35
CA GLU A 132 7.55 12.35 5.17
C GLU A 132 8.43 12.98 6.26
#